data_AF-A0A0M1P6W9-F1
#
_entry.id   AF-A0A0M1P6W9-F1
#
_cell.length_a   1.000
_cell.length_b   1.000
_cell.length_c   1.000
_cell.angle_alpha   90.00
_cell.angle_beta   90.00
_cell.angle_gamma   90.00
#
_symmetry.space_group_name_H-M   'P 1'
#
loop_
_entity.id
_entity.type
_entity.pdbx_description
1 polymer ?
#
loop_
_entity_poly.entity_id
_entity_poly.type
_entity_poly.pdbx_seq_one_letter_code
_entity_poly.pdbx_strand_id
1 'polypeptide(L)'
;MAKKGQTFQHYSYETKKKAIAMRLEGMTKKEVASALQISDIGRLKVWMRIYREFGEEGLVDRRRRRIITVQEPGRSDQEYSEQA
;
A
#
# COMPACT_ATOMS: atom_id res chain seq x y z
N MET A 1 11.90 -15.50 -14.32
CA MET A 1 13.25 -15.01 -13.95
C MET A 1 13.15 -13.55 -13.55
N ALA A 2 13.64 -13.16 -12.37
CA ALA A 2 13.72 -11.74 -12.01
C ALA A 2 14.86 -11.09 -12.81
N LYS A 3 14.61 -9.93 -13.41
CA LYS A 3 15.64 -9.19 -14.14
C LYS A 3 16.52 -8.43 -13.14
N LYS A 4 17.85 -8.44 -13.36
CA LYS A 4 18.82 -7.68 -12.56
C LYS A 4 18.41 -6.20 -12.54
N GLY A 5 18.23 -5.63 -11.34
CA GLY A 5 17.76 -4.25 -11.13
C GLY A 5 16.27 -4.10 -10.81
N GLN A 6 15.50 -5.20 -10.70
CA GLN A 6 14.11 -5.12 -10.26
C GLN A 6 14.03 -4.74 -8.78
N THR A 7 13.59 -3.50 -8.50
CA THR A 7 13.28 -3.05 -7.15
C THR A 7 11.87 -3.50 -6.77
N PHE A 8 11.76 -4.27 -5.69
CA PHE A 8 10.46 -4.65 -5.14
C PHE A 8 10.03 -3.59 -4.13
N GLN A 9 9.09 -2.75 -4.52
CA GLN A 9 8.42 -1.88 -3.54
C GLN A 9 7.59 -2.73 -2.58
N HIS A 10 7.88 -2.55 -1.30
CA HIS A 10 7.17 -3.16 -0.18
C HIS A 10 6.13 -2.17 0.34
N TYR A 11 4.87 -2.61 0.40
CA TYR A 11 3.78 -1.81 0.94
C TYR A 11 3.37 -2.37 2.30
N SER A 12 3.22 -1.48 3.30
CA SER A 12 2.78 -1.86 4.63
C SER A 12 1.34 -2.39 4.61
N TYR A 13 0.95 -3.11 5.66
CA TYR A 13 -0.43 -3.59 5.81
C TYR A 13 -1.44 -2.42 5.78
N GLU A 14 -1.09 -1.30 6.43
CA GLU A 14 -1.92 -0.10 6.48
C GLU A 14 -2.13 0.51 5.09
N THR A 15 -1.07 0.60 4.27
CA THR A 15 -1.20 1.08 2.88
C THR A 15 -2.13 0.18 2.09
N LYS A 16 -2.03 -1.15 2.25
CA LYS A 16 -2.94 -2.10 1.58
C LYS A 16 -4.38 -1.90 2.03
N LYS A 17 -4.62 -1.78 3.35
CA LYS A 17 -5.94 -1.56 3.93
C LYS A 17 -6.57 -0.27 3.43
N LYS A 18 -5.82 0.84 3.45
CA LYS A 18 -6.25 2.14 2.92
C LYS A 18 -6.59 2.06 1.43
N ALA A 19 -5.78 1.33 0.66
CA ALA A 19 -6.01 1.13 -0.77
C ALA A 19 -7.31 0.35 -1.05
N ILE A 20 -7.64 -0.65 -0.23
CA ILE A 20 -8.91 -1.39 -0.33
C ILE A 20 -10.09 -0.50 0.09
N ALA A 21 -9.98 0.24 1.20
CA ALA A 21 -11.03 1.15 1.66
C ALA A 21 -11.44 2.15 0.57
N MET A 22 -10.46 2.84 -0.03
CA MET A 22 -10.69 3.74 -1.17
C MET A 22 -11.36 3.03 -2.37
N ARG A 23 -11.03 1.76 -2.59
CA ARG A 23 -11.63 0.95 -3.66
C ARG A 23 -13.08 0.58 -3.36
N LEU A 24 -13.45 0.42 -2.09
CA LEU A 24 -14.81 0.17 -1.64
C LEU A 24 -15.65 1.45 -1.69
N GLU A 25 -15.04 2.61 -1.45
CA GLU A 25 -15.64 3.95 -1.64
C GLU A 25 -15.94 4.27 -3.12
N GLY A 26 -15.47 3.43 -4.05
CA GLY A 26 -15.75 3.57 -5.48
C GLY A 26 -14.63 4.22 -6.28
N MET A 27 -13.50 4.56 -5.67
CA MET A 27 -12.37 5.18 -6.38
C MET A 27 -11.79 4.26 -7.45
N THR A 28 -11.32 4.85 -8.56
CA THR A 28 -10.66 4.09 -9.61
C THR A 28 -9.26 3.65 -9.19
N LYS A 29 -8.72 2.63 -9.87
CA LYS A 29 -7.37 2.10 -9.57
C LYS A 29 -6.28 3.16 -9.75
N LYS A 30 -6.48 4.08 -10.69
CA LYS A 30 -5.53 5.16 -10.98
C LYS A 30 -5.52 6.20 -9.87
N GLU A 31 -6.71 6.59 -9.40
CA GLU A 31 -6.84 7.54 -8.28
C GLU A 31 -6.23 6.98 -7.00
N VAL A 32 -6.53 5.73 -6.65
CA VAL A 32 -5.92 5.06 -5.48
C VAL A 32 -4.41 4.97 -5.62
N ALA A 33 -3.92 4.61 -6.80
CA ALA A 33 -2.49 4.53 -7.06
C ALA A 33 -1.80 5.90 -6.93
N SER A 34 -2.44 6.97 -7.40
CA SER A 34 -1.91 8.33 -7.27
C SER A 34 -1.96 8.80 -5.81
N ALA A 35 -3.05 8.57 -5.10
CA ALA A 35 -3.26 9.00 -3.73
C ALA A 35 -2.31 8.30 -2.73
N LEU A 36 -1.94 7.05 -3.01
CA LEU A 36 -1.03 6.26 -2.17
C LEU A 36 0.39 6.13 -2.76
N GLN A 37 0.68 6.87 -3.84
CA GLN A 37 1.97 6.83 -4.55
C GLN A 37 2.41 5.40 -4.92
N ILE A 38 1.44 4.55 -5.27
CA ILE A 38 1.67 3.17 -5.70
C ILE A 38 2.05 3.19 -7.17
N SER A 39 3.32 2.92 -7.46
CA SER A 39 3.83 2.90 -8.83
C SER A 39 3.27 1.73 -9.67
N ASP A 40 2.89 0.63 -9.01
CA ASP A 40 2.40 -0.57 -9.70
C ASP A 40 0.92 -0.86 -9.40
N ILE A 41 0.07 -0.42 -10.33
CA ILE A 41 -1.38 -0.63 -10.32
C ILE A 41 -1.75 -2.13 -10.31
N GLY A 42 -0.88 -3.00 -10.82
CA GLY A 42 -1.10 -4.45 -10.84
C GLY A 42 -1.26 -5.04 -9.43
N ARG A 43 -0.50 -4.54 -8.46
CA ARG A 43 -0.61 -4.96 -7.04
C ARG A 43 -1.99 -4.69 -6.45
N LEU A 44 -2.65 -3.62 -6.86
CA LEU A 44 -3.99 -3.27 -6.37
C LEU A 44 -5.03 -4.33 -6.78
N LYS A 45 -4.89 -4.93 -7.98
CA LYS A 45 -5.74 -6.06 -8.41
C LYS A 45 -5.52 -7.28 -7.51
N VAL A 46 -4.27 -7.57 -7.17
CA VAL A 46 -3.91 -8.72 -6.32
C VAL A 46 -4.48 -8.52 -4.92
N TRP A 47 -4.34 -7.34 -4.32
CA TRP A 47 -4.90 -7.05 -2.99
C TRP A 47 -6.41 -7.15 -2.99
N MET A 48 -7.10 -6.60 -4.00
CA MET A 48 -8.56 -6.73 -4.12
C MET A 48 -9.00 -8.18 -4.25
N ARG A 49 -8.25 -9.00 -4.99
CA ARG A 49 -8.52 -10.43 -5.12
C ARG A 49 -8.39 -11.12 -3.76
N ILE A 50 -7.26 -10.93 -3.08
CA ILE A 50 -7.01 -11.49 -1.75
C ILE A 50 -8.07 -11.05 -0.75
N TYR A 51 -8.46 -9.77 -0.75
CA TYR A 51 -9.49 -9.23 0.11
C TYR A 51 -10.86 -9.88 -0.12
N ARG A 52 -11.21 -10.20 -1.37
CA ARG A 52 -12.47 -10.90 -1.68
C ARG A 52 -12.46 -12.37 -1.25
N GLU A 53 -11.29 -13.01 -1.24
CA GLU A 53 -11.15 -14.43 -0.89
C GLU A 53 -10.96 -14.66 0.63
N PHE A 54 -10.24 -13.77 1.31
CA PHE A 54 -9.79 -13.96 2.70
C PHE A 54 -10.05 -12.75 3.61
N GLY A 55 -10.71 -11.70 3.11
CA GLY A 55 -10.92 -10.46 3.87
C GLY A 55 -9.63 -9.71 4.17
N GLU A 56 -9.66 -8.91 5.24
CA GLU A 56 -8.52 -8.10 5.68
C GLU A 56 -7.33 -8.95 6.13
N GLU A 57 -7.57 -10.13 6.69
CA GLU A 57 -6.52 -11.05 7.17
C GLU A 57 -5.63 -11.56 6.04
N GLY A 58 -6.16 -11.66 4.82
CA GLY A 58 -5.38 -12.04 3.65
C GLY A 58 -4.31 -11.03 3.25
N LEU A 59 -4.49 -9.75 3.60
CA LEU A 59 -3.56 -8.67 3.22
C LEU A 59 -2.30 -8.65 4.10
N VAL A 60 -2.31 -9.38 5.23
CA VAL A 60 -1.16 -9.53 6.12
C VAL A 60 -0.05 -10.29 5.39
N ASP A 61 1.15 -9.71 5.40
CA ASP A 61 2.30 -10.34 4.74
C ASP A 61 2.75 -11.59 5.49
N ARG A 62 2.30 -12.75 5.04
CA ARG A 62 2.64 -14.05 5.64
C ARG A 62 4.10 -14.47 5.41
N ARG A 63 4.85 -13.77 4.55
CA ARG A 63 6.27 -14.09 4.25
C ARG A 63 7.22 -13.52 5.28
N ARG A 64 6.79 -12.56 6.11
CA ARG A 64 7.62 -11.88 7.12
C ARG A 64 7.39 -12.35 8.56
N ARG A 65 7.42 -13.67 8.81
CA ARG A 65 7.83 -14.20 10.14
C ARG A 65 9.35 -14.08 10.38
N ARG A 66 9.99 -13.03 9.83
CA ARG A 66 11.38 -12.66 10.13
C ARG A 66 11.42 -11.17 10.45
N ILE A 67 11.68 -10.94 11.73
CA ILE A 67 12.03 -9.70 12.43
C ILE A 67 12.69 -8.67 11.52
N ILE A 68 12.08 -7.49 11.37
CA ILE A 68 12.80 -6.24 11.11
C ILE A 68 11.95 -5.05 11.58
N THR A 69 12.28 -4.61 12.80
CA THR A 69 12.48 -3.21 13.25
C THR A 69 11.62 -2.11 12.62
N VAL A 70 10.84 -1.44 13.47
CA VAL A 70 10.46 0.00 13.42
C VAL A 70 10.54 0.68 12.05
N GLN A 71 9.38 0.86 11.42
CA GLN A 71 9.19 1.93 10.45
C GLN A 71 8.41 3.02 11.17
N GLU A 72 9.10 4.01 11.71
CA GLU A 72 8.52 5.34 11.82
C GLU A 72 8.53 5.92 10.39
N PRO A 73 7.37 6.15 9.76
CA PRO A 73 7.36 6.96 8.56
C PRO A 73 7.58 8.40 8.99
N GLY A 74 8.80 8.89 8.72
CA GLY A 74 9.11 10.31 8.68
C GLY A 74 8.00 11.05 7.94
N ARG A 75 7.17 11.72 8.73
CA ARG A 75 6.17 12.69 8.29
C ARG A 75 6.89 14.03 8.19
N SER A 76 7.50 14.25 7.04
CA SER A 76 8.00 15.54 6.54
C SER A 76 7.85 15.44 5.02
N ASP A 77 7.07 16.23 4.30
CA ASP A 77 6.72 17.63 4.50
C ASP A 77 5.32 17.90 3.94
N GLN A 78 4.48 18.50 4.77
CA GLN A 78 3.59 19.58 4.35
C GLN A 78 3.28 20.37 5.63
N GLU A 79 4.28 21.14 6.06
CA GLU A 79 4.04 22.48 6.59
C GLU A 79 3.14 23.19 5.58
N TYR A 80 1.83 23.08 5.79
CA TYR A 80 0.88 24.05 5.29
C TYR A 80 0.93 25.20 6.28
N SER A 81 1.50 26.28 5.77
CA SER A 81 1.62 27.58 6.40
C SER A 81 0.26 28.16 6.82
N GLU A 82 0.35 29.04 7.81
CA GLU A 82 -0.52 30.17 8.11
C GLU A 82 -1.62 30.05 9.18
N GLN A 83 -1.49 30.99 10.14
CA GLN A 83 -2.46 31.63 11.05
C GLN A 83 -2.38 31.12 12.50
N ALA A 84 -1.95 31.91 13.51
CA ALA A 84 -1.84 33.36 13.66
C ALA A 84 -0.74 33.75 14.67
#